data_AF-A0A7C4LAH4-F1
#
_entry.id   AF-A0A7C4LAH4-F1
#
_cell.length_a   1.000
_cell.length_b   1.000
_cell.length_c   1.000
_cell.angle_alpha   90.00
_cell.angle_beta   90.00
_cell.angle_gamma   90.00
#
_symmetry.space_group_name_H-M   'P 1'
#
loop_
_entity.id
_entity.type
_entity.pdbx_description
1 polymer ?
#
loop_
_entity_poly.entity_id
_entity_poly.type
_entity_poly.pdbx_seq_one_letter_code
_entity_poly.pdbx_strand_id
1 'polypeptide(L)'
;MENKIKVDKENILIIIRAVNSGKFRFKKRKNNLDFGETFSTRKVSFDEETYLEWQIGYDVPKNDIEKKKKKTKLKGKNFLFIGANKKRKYPYELSEIFFEAVKLKLILKKDIESLLNEIKNYKCFLDDKNITVEKHFNIKINNIEFYETSIKLPTFTFTNIDNTQIEVSIEKQQYASGVQPMIYFCIPLKVFENYKVILNKPSVKKNNLIYKINKDNISNLLFLMRIFGMASKRHNHDIIEILKIFTKNINW
;
A
#
# COMPACT_ATOMS: atom_id res chain seq x y z
N MET A 1 -11.08 -11.67 -2.03
CA MET A 1 -10.08 -12.38 -1.21
C MET A 1 -9.43 -11.34 -0.33
N GLU A 2 -9.50 -11.50 0.98
CA GLU A 2 -8.90 -10.58 1.96
C GLU A 2 -7.70 -11.29 2.61
N ASN A 3 -6.62 -10.55 2.85
CA ASN A 3 -5.52 -10.99 3.70
C ASN A 3 -6.05 -11.28 5.11
N LYS A 4 -5.47 -12.29 5.77
CA LYS A 4 -5.81 -12.58 7.17
C LYS A 4 -4.73 -12.03 8.07
N ILE A 5 -5.11 -11.10 8.94
CA ILE A 5 -4.25 -10.60 10.02
C ILE A 5 -4.45 -11.51 11.23
N LYS A 6 -3.37 -12.16 11.67
CA LYS A 6 -3.29 -12.82 12.97
C LYS A 6 -2.30 -12.06 13.84
N VAL A 7 -2.55 -12.08 15.14
CA VAL A 7 -1.70 -11.41 16.14
C VAL A 7 -1.30 -12.47 17.15
N ASP A 8 -0.01 -12.59 17.41
CA ASP A 8 0.53 -13.34 18.55
C ASP A 8 1.12 -12.37 19.58
N LYS A 9 1.81 -12.88 20.62
CA LYS A 9 2.25 -12.06 21.77
C LYS A 9 3.16 -10.89 21.37
N GLU A 10 3.95 -11.03 20.30
CA GLU A 10 4.97 -10.05 19.92
C GLU A 10 4.93 -9.65 18.44
N ASN A 11 4.13 -10.35 17.63
CA ASN A 11 4.15 -10.20 16.18
C ASN A 11 2.76 -10.05 15.58
N ILE A 12 2.71 -9.34 14.45
CA ILE A 12 1.57 -9.30 13.55
C ILE A 12 1.91 -10.14 12.33
N LEU A 13 1.10 -11.17 12.08
CA LEU A 13 1.27 -12.08 10.96
C LEU A 13 0.24 -11.74 9.87
N ILE A 14 0.73 -11.25 8.74
CA ILE A 14 -0.09 -11.00 7.56
C ILE A 14 -0.01 -12.22 6.65
N ILE A 15 -1.11 -12.97 6.57
CA ILE A 15 -1.20 -14.18 5.75
C ILE A 15 -1.80 -13.81 4.40
N ILE A 16 -1.00 -14.01 3.35
CA ILE A 16 -1.32 -13.63 1.97
C ILE A 16 -1.31 -14.89 1.11
N ARG A 17 -2.37 -15.08 0.31
CA ARG A 17 -2.40 -16.21 -0.63
C ARG A 17 -1.41 -15.98 -1.75
N ALA A 18 -0.65 -16.99 -2.13
CA ALA A 18 0.35 -16.89 -3.20
C ALA A 18 -0.29 -16.90 -4.60
N VAL A 19 -1.30 -16.05 -4.84
CA VAL A 19 -1.98 -15.89 -6.13
C VAL A 19 -2.28 -14.43 -6.42
N ASN A 20 -2.32 -14.08 -7.70
CA ASN A 20 -2.80 -12.77 -8.13
C ASN A 20 -4.30 -12.65 -7.83
N SER A 21 -4.69 -11.63 -7.06
CA SER A 21 -6.08 -11.36 -6.74
C SER A 21 -6.28 -9.90 -6.31
N GLY A 22 -7.03 -9.14 -7.10
CA GLY A 22 -7.39 -7.76 -6.78
C GLY A 22 -6.17 -6.89 -6.53
N LYS A 23 -6.00 -6.48 -5.26
CA LYS A 23 -4.91 -5.61 -4.77
C LYS A 23 -3.56 -6.32 -4.60
N PHE A 24 -3.53 -7.65 -4.65
CA PHE A 24 -2.32 -8.45 -4.48
C PHE A 24 -1.88 -9.01 -5.83
N ARG A 25 -0.67 -8.67 -6.26
CA ARG A 25 -0.12 -9.10 -7.55
C ARG A 25 1.32 -9.55 -7.37
N PHE A 26 1.63 -10.77 -7.76
CA PHE A 26 3.00 -11.24 -7.82
C PHE A 26 3.63 -10.83 -9.15
N LYS A 27 4.82 -10.25 -9.02
CA LYS A 27 5.61 -9.71 -10.13
C LYS A 27 7.05 -10.20 -10.04
N LYS A 28 7.77 -10.11 -11.15
CA LYS A 28 9.21 -10.35 -11.21
C LYS A 28 9.93 -9.10 -11.69
N ARG A 29 11.10 -8.83 -11.13
CA ARG A 29 12.02 -7.78 -11.59
C ARG A 29 13.46 -8.14 -11.20
N LYS A 30 14.42 -7.69 -12.01
CA LYS A 30 15.84 -7.91 -11.75
C LYS A 30 16.39 -6.90 -10.75
N ASN A 31 16.10 -5.63 -10.96
CA ASN A 31 16.46 -4.55 -10.05
C ASN A 31 15.22 -3.96 -9.37
N ASN A 32 15.43 -3.39 -8.20
CA ASN A 32 14.46 -2.67 -7.39
C ASN A 32 13.87 -1.41 -8.05
N LEU A 33 14.50 -0.89 -9.11
CA LEU A 33 13.99 0.23 -9.90
C LEU A 33 13.42 -0.19 -11.26
N ASP A 34 13.52 -1.47 -11.61
CA ASP A 34 13.02 -1.97 -12.89
C ASP A 34 11.50 -2.12 -12.86
N PHE A 35 10.90 -2.11 -14.06
CA PHE A 35 9.50 -2.43 -14.23
C PHE A 35 9.22 -3.89 -13.83
N GLY A 36 8.23 -4.08 -12.95
CA GLY A 36 7.82 -5.40 -12.50
C GLY A 36 6.76 -6.04 -13.41
N GLU A 37 7.10 -7.18 -13.98
CA GLU A 37 6.20 -7.93 -14.86
C GLU A 37 5.34 -8.92 -14.07
N THR A 38 4.02 -8.87 -14.29
CA THR A 38 3.10 -9.84 -13.68
C THR A 38 3.22 -11.20 -14.36
N PHE A 39 3.18 -12.28 -13.57
CA PHE A 39 3.21 -13.64 -14.10
C PHE A 39 2.05 -14.50 -13.61
N SER A 40 1.77 -15.58 -14.34
CA SER A 40 0.76 -16.57 -13.92
C SER A 40 1.31 -17.43 -12.78
N THR A 41 0.98 -17.06 -11.54
CA THR A 41 1.42 -17.78 -10.31
C THR A 41 1.10 -19.27 -10.29
N ARG A 42 0.15 -19.76 -11.10
CA ARG A 42 -0.20 -21.19 -11.21
C ARG A 42 0.65 -21.96 -12.22
N LYS A 43 1.28 -21.26 -13.16
CA LYS A 43 2.01 -21.86 -14.28
C LYS A 43 3.52 -21.65 -14.17
N VAL A 44 3.93 -20.49 -13.68
CA VAL A 44 5.33 -20.08 -13.57
C VAL A 44 5.78 -20.20 -12.11
N SER A 45 6.98 -20.74 -11.92
CA SER A 45 7.60 -20.88 -10.60
C SER A 45 7.97 -19.54 -9.98
N PHE A 46 7.84 -19.47 -8.66
CA PHE A 46 8.38 -18.40 -7.83
C PHE A 46 9.90 -18.55 -7.74
N ASP A 47 10.61 -17.43 -7.71
CA ASP A 47 12.09 -17.36 -7.69
C ASP A 47 12.55 -16.13 -6.91
N GLU A 48 13.85 -15.85 -6.95
CA GLU A 48 14.46 -14.75 -6.19
C GLU A 48 14.07 -13.36 -6.69
N GLU A 49 13.69 -13.25 -7.97
CA GLU A 49 13.21 -12.01 -8.59
C GLU A 49 11.74 -11.74 -8.24
N THR A 50 11.06 -12.71 -7.64
CA THR A 50 9.64 -12.60 -7.31
C THR A 50 9.42 -11.68 -6.11
N TYR A 51 8.45 -10.78 -6.24
CA TYR A 51 7.93 -9.98 -5.14
C TYR A 51 6.40 -9.89 -5.20
N LEU A 52 5.80 -9.58 -4.06
CA LEU A 52 4.39 -9.22 -3.97
C LEU A 52 4.25 -7.71 -4.06
N GLU A 53 3.51 -7.21 -5.03
CA GLU A 53 2.95 -5.86 -5.05
C GLU A 53 1.59 -5.88 -4.35
N TRP A 54 1.47 -5.11 -3.27
CA TRP A 54 0.21 -4.91 -2.56
C TRP A 54 -0.22 -3.45 -2.67
N GLN A 55 -1.29 -3.19 -3.42
CA GLN A 55 -1.96 -1.88 -3.44
C GLN A 55 -2.76 -1.65 -2.14
N ILE A 56 -2.02 -1.36 -1.07
CA ILE A 56 -2.54 -1.23 0.28
C ILE A 56 -3.41 0.04 0.42
N GLY A 57 -4.51 -0.04 1.15
CA GLY A 57 -5.31 1.11 1.58
C GLY A 57 -5.22 1.36 3.08
N TYR A 58 -5.82 2.46 3.53
CA TYR A 58 -5.85 2.85 4.96
C TYR A 58 -7.28 3.10 5.48
N ASP A 59 -8.27 3.19 4.59
CA ASP A 59 -9.66 3.44 4.97
C ASP A 59 -10.68 2.72 4.07
N VAL A 60 -11.93 2.78 4.49
CA VAL A 60 -13.07 2.25 3.75
C VAL A 60 -14.33 3.10 4.01
N PRO A 61 -15.14 3.42 2.98
CA PRO A 61 -16.42 4.11 3.18
C PRO A 61 -17.37 3.31 4.08
N LYS A 62 -18.09 4.00 4.98
CA LYS A 62 -19.10 3.39 5.85
C LYS A 62 -20.13 2.57 5.06
N ASN A 63 -20.59 3.11 3.92
CA ASN A 63 -21.57 2.46 3.07
C ASN A 63 -21.09 1.11 2.50
N ASP A 64 -19.78 0.94 2.27
CA ASP A 64 -19.23 -0.33 1.78
C ASP A 64 -19.19 -1.41 2.87
N ILE A 65 -19.05 -1.00 4.13
CA ILE A 65 -19.20 -1.89 5.29
C ILE A 65 -20.67 -2.27 5.49
N GLU A 66 -21.59 -1.32 5.40
CA GLU A 66 -23.04 -1.55 5.53
C GLU A 66 -23.57 -2.48 4.44
N LYS A 67 -23.10 -2.30 3.19
CA LYS A 67 -23.41 -3.17 2.05
C LYS A 67 -22.64 -4.50 2.07
N LYS A 68 -21.87 -4.79 3.13
CA LYS A 68 -21.05 -6.01 3.29
C LYS A 68 -20.06 -6.26 2.13
N LYS A 69 -19.67 -5.21 1.41
CA LYS A 69 -18.66 -5.29 0.32
C LYS A 69 -17.24 -5.43 0.89
N LYS A 70 -17.04 -4.88 2.08
CA LYS A 70 -15.77 -4.86 2.83
C LYS A 70 -16.04 -5.13 4.31
N LYS A 71 -15.00 -5.53 5.04
CA LYS A 71 -15.07 -5.76 6.49
C LYS A 71 -13.86 -5.13 7.16
N THR A 72 -14.08 -4.46 8.28
CA THR A 72 -13.04 -3.94 9.18
C THR A 72 -13.43 -4.25 10.62
N LYS A 73 -12.44 -4.50 11.47
CA LYS A 73 -12.62 -4.62 12.92
C LYS A 73 -12.75 -3.24 13.60
N LEU A 74 -12.21 -2.19 12.97
CA LEU A 74 -12.20 -0.81 13.49
C LEU A 74 -13.46 -0.05 13.05
N LYS A 75 -14.61 -0.50 13.55
CA LYS A 75 -15.93 0.06 13.23
C LYS A 75 -16.68 0.49 14.48
N GLY A 76 -17.72 1.30 14.30
CA GLY A 76 -18.52 1.86 15.39
C GLY A 76 -18.25 3.35 15.59
N LYS A 77 -18.96 3.98 16.54
CA LYS A 77 -18.92 5.44 16.72
C LYS A 77 -17.51 5.96 16.98
N ASN A 78 -16.71 5.22 17.74
CA ASN A 78 -15.39 5.69 18.16
C ASN A 78 -14.32 5.62 17.06
N PHE A 79 -14.56 4.86 15.99
CA PHE A 79 -13.66 4.73 14.84
C PHE A 79 -14.17 5.46 13.58
N LEU A 80 -15.33 6.11 13.67
CA LEU A 80 -15.92 6.84 12.55
C LEU A 80 -15.23 8.20 12.38
N PHE A 81 -14.79 8.50 11.16
CA PHE A 81 -14.33 9.85 10.79
C PHE A 81 -14.96 10.33 9.49
N ILE A 82 -14.80 11.63 9.23
CA ILE A 82 -15.17 12.26 7.97
C ILE A 82 -13.88 12.42 7.18
N GLY A 83 -13.79 11.78 6.02
CA GLY A 83 -12.64 11.94 5.13
C GLY A 83 -12.67 13.28 4.39
N ALA A 84 -11.59 13.62 3.70
CA ALA A 84 -11.42 14.86 2.93
C ALA A 84 -12.50 15.03 1.84
N ASN A 85 -13.05 13.92 1.37
CA ASN A 85 -14.17 13.88 0.43
C ASN A 85 -15.55 14.05 1.09
N LYS A 86 -15.59 14.46 2.37
CA LYS A 86 -16.80 14.63 3.21
C LYS A 86 -17.60 13.35 3.44
N LYS A 87 -17.07 12.18 3.05
CA LYS A 87 -17.72 10.89 3.30
C LYS A 87 -17.34 10.35 4.66
N ARG A 88 -18.28 9.65 5.28
CA ARG A 88 -18.06 8.88 6.50
C ARG A 88 -17.26 7.62 6.19
N LYS A 89 -16.16 7.40 6.91
CA LYS A 89 -15.22 6.30 6.67
C LYS A 89 -14.81 5.62 7.99
N TYR A 90 -14.27 4.42 7.85
CA TYR A 90 -13.62 3.66 8.92
C TYR A 90 -12.17 3.34 8.55
N PRO A 91 -11.26 3.25 9.54
CA PRO A 91 -9.92 2.70 9.36
C PRO A 91 -9.97 1.27 8.80
N TYR A 92 -9.07 0.94 7.89
CA TYR A 92 -9.05 -0.36 7.18
C TYR A 92 -7.64 -0.68 6.66
N GLU A 93 -7.32 -1.98 6.47
CA GLU A 93 -6.04 -2.45 5.93
C GLU A 93 -4.82 -1.93 6.72
N LEU A 94 -4.06 -0.96 6.19
CA LEU A 94 -2.88 -0.39 6.87
C LEU A 94 -3.24 0.08 8.29
N SER A 95 -4.37 0.77 8.42
CA SER A 95 -4.78 1.33 9.70
C SER A 95 -5.15 0.25 10.71
N GLU A 96 -5.65 -0.91 10.26
CA GLU A 96 -5.89 -2.06 11.15
C GLU A 96 -4.59 -2.65 11.66
N ILE A 97 -3.61 -2.82 10.76
CA ILE A 97 -2.28 -3.34 11.11
C ILE A 97 -1.57 -2.39 12.07
N PHE A 98 -1.64 -1.09 11.79
CA PHE A 98 -1.08 -0.05 12.64
C PHE A 98 -1.71 -0.07 14.04
N PHE A 99 -3.04 -0.17 14.13
CA PHE A 99 -3.73 -0.22 15.42
C PHE A 99 -3.37 -1.47 16.24
N GLU A 100 -3.22 -2.63 15.59
CA GLU A 100 -2.75 -3.85 16.27
C GLU A 100 -1.30 -3.69 16.76
N ALA A 101 -0.43 -2.99 16.03
CA ALA A 101 0.94 -2.72 16.49
C ALA A 101 0.96 -1.84 17.75
N VAL A 102 0.03 -0.90 17.85
CA VAL A 102 -0.10 -0.05 19.05
C VAL A 102 -0.60 -0.88 20.24
N LYS A 103 -1.59 -1.77 20.04
CA LYS A 103 -2.04 -2.68 21.10
C LYS A 103 -0.92 -3.58 21.63
N LEU A 104 -0.04 -4.02 20.73
CA LEU A 104 1.15 -4.79 21.08
C LEU A 104 2.29 -3.95 21.68
N LYS A 105 2.10 -2.63 21.83
CA LYS A 105 3.13 -1.69 22.30
C LYS A 105 4.39 -1.66 21.43
N LEU A 106 4.29 -2.09 20.16
CA LEU A 106 5.35 -1.93 19.16
C LEU A 106 5.43 -0.48 18.66
N ILE A 107 4.31 0.24 18.71
CA ILE A 107 4.21 1.68 18.46
C ILE A 107 3.66 2.32 19.72
N LEU A 108 4.39 3.28 20.27
CA LEU A 108 4.06 3.96 21.52
C LEU A 108 3.32 5.27 21.27
N LYS A 109 2.76 5.85 22.35
CA LYS A 109 1.99 7.11 22.28
C LYS A 109 2.81 8.23 21.67
N LYS A 110 4.06 8.36 22.14
CA LYS A 110 5.03 9.34 21.65
C LYS A 110 5.28 9.21 20.14
N ASP A 111 5.25 7.99 19.60
CA ASP A 111 5.49 7.75 18.18
C ASP A 111 4.32 8.25 17.34
N ILE A 112 3.09 8.03 17.81
CA ILE A 112 1.87 8.59 17.18
C ILE A 112 1.84 10.11 17.30
N GLU A 113 2.16 10.68 18.46
CA GLU A 113 2.18 12.13 18.66
C GLU A 113 3.24 12.81 17.78
N SER A 114 4.43 12.23 17.71
CA SER A 114 5.50 12.68 16.81
C SER A 114 5.07 12.60 15.34
N LEU A 115 4.53 11.46 14.91
CA LEU A 115 4.04 11.24 13.55
C LEU A 115 2.91 12.22 13.18
N LEU A 116 1.97 12.45 14.11
CA LEU A 116 0.87 13.39 13.91
C LEU A 116 1.39 14.83 13.78
N ASN A 117 2.35 15.23 14.61
CA ASN A 117 2.96 16.55 14.52
C ASN A 117 3.73 16.73 13.20
N GLU A 118 4.47 15.71 12.77
CA GLU A 118 5.18 15.72 11.50
C GLU A 118 4.21 15.89 10.31
N ILE A 119 3.20 15.01 10.19
CA ILE A 119 2.30 14.97 9.03
C ILE A 119 1.45 16.25 8.91
N LYS A 120 1.07 16.87 10.04
CA LYS A 120 0.36 18.16 10.06
C LYS A 120 1.16 19.29 9.41
N ASN A 121 2.50 19.20 9.44
CA ASN A 121 3.38 20.24 8.95
C ASN A 121 3.84 20.02 7.50
N TYR A 122 3.37 18.96 6.83
CA TYR A 122 3.67 18.72 5.43
C TYR A 122 3.03 19.80 4.53
N LYS A 123 3.86 20.39 3.65
CA LYS A 123 3.45 21.44 2.70
C LYS A 123 3.57 21.02 1.24
N CYS A 124 4.42 20.05 0.95
CA CYS A 124 4.67 19.54 -0.40
C CYS A 124 4.07 18.14 -0.54
N PHE A 125 3.35 17.89 -1.62
CA PHE A 125 2.73 16.60 -1.88
C PHE A 125 3.25 15.94 -3.16
N LEU A 126 3.16 14.61 -3.23
CA LEU A 126 3.64 13.84 -4.37
C LEU A 126 2.80 14.09 -5.64
N ASP A 127 1.51 14.36 -5.48
CA ASP A 127 0.60 14.68 -6.58
C ASP A 127 0.67 16.15 -7.05
N ASP A 128 1.50 16.99 -6.43
CA ASP A 128 1.82 18.34 -6.91
C ASP A 128 2.84 18.33 -8.08
N LYS A 129 3.44 17.17 -8.38
CA LYS A 129 4.48 17.05 -9.42
C LYS A 129 3.87 17.10 -10.83
N ASN A 130 4.49 17.91 -11.69
CA ASN A 130 4.03 18.12 -13.06
C ASN A 130 4.10 16.83 -13.89
N ILE A 131 3.03 16.58 -14.65
CA ILE A 131 3.01 15.59 -15.72
C ILE A 131 3.70 16.20 -16.93
N THR A 132 4.71 15.53 -17.48
CA THR A 132 5.38 16.01 -18.70
C THR A 132 4.88 15.26 -19.92
N VAL A 133 4.78 15.97 -21.04
CA VAL A 133 4.36 15.43 -22.34
C VAL A 133 5.45 15.69 -23.35
N GLU A 134 6.00 14.62 -23.91
CA GLU A 134 6.94 14.67 -25.02
C GLU A 134 6.19 14.43 -26.33
N LYS A 135 6.57 15.15 -27.38
CA LYS A 135 5.91 15.10 -28.69
C LYS A 135 6.93 14.67 -29.74
N HIS A 136 6.56 13.68 -30.53
CA HIS A 136 7.34 13.21 -31.67
C HIS A 136 6.50 13.36 -32.94
N PHE A 137 7.09 13.98 -33.95
CA PHE A 137 6.42 14.26 -35.22
C PHE A 137 6.94 13.29 -36.28
N ASN A 138 6.12 13.03 -37.30
CA ASN A 138 6.49 12.27 -38.49
C ASN A 138 6.88 10.81 -38.23
N ILE A 139 6.17 10.14 -37.30
CA ILE A 139 6.35 8.71 -37.10
C ILE A 139 5.57 7.96 -38.16
N LYS A 140 6.24 7.09 -38.92
CA LYS A 140 5.63 6.30 -39.98
C LYS A 140 5.50 4.85 -39.55
N ILE A 141 4.28 4.36 -39.45
CA ILE A 141 3.97 2.95 -39.17
C ILE A 141 3.13 2.43 -40.34
N ASN A 142 3.60 1.39 -41.03
CA ASN A 142 2.94 0.81 -42.21
C ASN A 142 2.54 1.86 -43.26
N ASN A 143 3.45 2.77 -43.56
CA ASN A 143 3.26 3.89 -44.48
C ASN A 143 2.23 4.96 -44.09
N ILE A 144 1.67 4.91 -42.89
CA ILE A 144 0.76 5.93 -42.35
C ILE A 144 1.56 6.82 -41.39
N GLU A 145 1.39 8.14 -41.53
CA GLU A 145 2.04 9.13 -40.66
C GLU A 145 1.23 9.38 -39.39
N PHE A 146 1.94 9.46 -38.27
CA PHE A 146 1.38 9.69 -36.94
C PHE A 146 2.13 10.81 -36.23
N TYR A 147 1.41 11.50 -35.36
CA TYR A 147 1.99 12.28 -34.27
C TYR A 147 1.97 11.43 -33.01
N GLU A 148 3.15 11.10 -32.49
CA GLU A 148 3.27 10.38 -31.23
C GLU A 148 3.40 11.37 -30.07
N THR A 149 2.75 11.06 -28.95
CA THR A 149 2.96 11.77 -27.69
C THR A 149 3.21 10.80 -26.56
N SER A 150 4.26 11.04 -25.78
CA SER A 150 4.65 10.24 -24.63
C SER A 150 4.35 11.01 -23.35
N ILE A 151 3.50 10.44 -22.49
CA ILE A 151 3.12 11.06 -21.21
C ILE A 151 3.98 10.42 -20.11
N LYS A 152 4.81 11.21 -19.46
CA LYS A 152 5.64 10.74 -18.35
C LYS A 152 4.95 11.04 -17.02
N LEU A 153 4.67 9.96 -16.29
CA LEU A 153 4.09 10.00 -14.96
C LEU A 153 5.16 9.57 -13.94
N PRO A 154 5.42 10.36 -12.89
CA PRO A 154 6.47 10.02 -11.94
C PRO A 154 6.07 8.81 -11.08
N THR A 155 7.07 7.99 -10.76
CA THR A 155 7.00 6.95 -9.73
C THR A 155 8.10 7.20 -8.72
N PHE A 156 7.77 7.12 -7.43
CA PHE A 156 8.69 7.30 -6.31
C PHE A 156 8.87 5.96 -5.61
N THR A 157 10.10 5.62 -5.24
CA THR A 157 10.41 4.38 -4.53
C THR A 157 11.16 4.68 -3.25
N PHE A 158 10.65 4.16 -2.14
CA PHE A 158 11.31 4.16 -0.84
C PHE A 158 11.63 2.73 -0.44
N THR A 159 12.87 2.45 -0.02
CA THR A 159 13.29 1.10 0.41
C THR A 159 13.43 1.06 1.93
N ASN A 160 12.73 0.13 2.56
CA ASN A 160 12.80 -0.12 3.99
C ASN A 160 14.02 -0.99 4.36
N ILE A 161 14.31 -1.05 5.67
CA ILE A 161 15.45 -1.81 6.22
C ILE A 161 15.34 -3.32 5.94
N ASP A 162 14.13 -3.87 5.94
CA ASP A 162 13.88 -5.29 5.63
C ASP A 162 13.82 -5.61 4.13
N ASN A 163 14.28 -4.68 3.28
CA ASN A 163 14.23 -4.74 1.80
C ASN A 163 12.82 -4.70 1.19
N THR A 164 11.76 -4.52 2.00
CA THR A 164 10.46 -4.14 1.42
C THR A 164 10.55 -2.73 0.82
N GLN A 165 9.64 -2.43 -0.09
CA GLN A 165 9.58 -1.11 -0.73
C GLN A 165 8.19 -0.52 -0.67
N ILE A 166 8.14 0.81 -0.66
CA ILE A 166 6.93 1.60 -0.82
C ILE A 166 7.07 2.35 -2.13
N GLU A 167 6.26 1.99 -3.10
CA GLU A 167 6.21 2.63 -4.40
C GLU A 167 4.98 3.53 -4.48
N VAL A 168 5.16 4.75 -4.99
CA VAL A 168 4.08 5.70 -5.25
C VAL A 168 4.07 6.05 -6.73
N SER A 169 3.10 5.53 -7.46
CA SER A 169 2.93 5.86 -8.87
C SER A 169 1.83 6.90 -9.03
N ILE A 170 2.13 7.98 -9.74
CA ILE A 170 1.11 8.95 -10.13
C ILE A 170 0.36 8.39 -11.35
N GLU A 171 -0.93 8.16 -11.21
CA GLU A 171 -1.78 7.59 -12.26
C GLU A 171 -2.90 8.56 -12.64
N LYS A 172 -3.39 8.49 -13.88
CA LYS A 172 -4.60 9.23 -14.28
C LYS A 172 -5.80 8.69 -13.52
N GLN A 173 -6.68 9.58 -13.06
CA GLN A 173 -7.93 9.15 -12.42
C GLN A 173 -8.84 8.48 -13.47
N GLN A 174 -9.43 7.34 -13.11
CA GLN A 174 -10.47 6.73 -13.93
C GLN A 174 -11.76 7.54 -13.77
N TYR A 175 -12.35 8.00 -14.87
CA TYR A 175 -13.62 8.75 -14.92
C TYR A 175 -13.62 10.14 -14.26
N ALA A 176 -12.45 10.74 -14.03
CA ALA A 176 -12.32 12.10 -13.52
C ALA A 176 -11.12 12.83 -14.15
N SER A 177 -11.11 14.16 -14.08
CA SER A 177 -9.97 14.97 -14.49
C SER A 177 -8.89 14.97 -13.41
N GLY A 178 -7.64 14.75 -13.82
CA GLY A 178 -6.46 14.85 -12.96
C GLY A 178 -5.75 13.51 -12.69
N VAL A 179 -4.85 13.54 -11.71
CA VAL A 179 -4.04 12.40 -11.29
C VAL A 179 -4.33 11.99 -9.86
N GLN A 180 -3.90 10.79 -9.49
CA GLN A 180 -3.95 10.29 -8.14
C GLN A 180 -2.67 9.49 -7.84
N PRO A 181 -2.12 9.63 -6.63
CA PRO A 181 -1.05 8.76 -6.17
C PRO A 181 -1.63 7.40 -5.79
N MET A 182 -1.10 6.33 -6.39
CA MET A 182 -1.33 4.95 -5.99
C MET A 182 -0.14 4.45 -5.19
N ILE A 183 -0.40 3.93 -3.99
CA ILE A 183 0.65 3.44 -3.09
C ILE A 183 0.66 1.91 -3.11
N TYR A 184 1.83 1.36 -3.36
CA TYR A 184 2.10 -0.06 -3.41
C TYR A 184 3.14 -0.42 -2.35
N PHE A 185 2.82 -1.41 -1.51
CA PHE A 185 3.77 -2.02 -0.61
C PHE A 185 4.33 -3.30 -1.25
N CYS A 186 5.59 -3.25 -1.65
CA CYS A 186 6.29 -4.29 -2.38
C CYS A 186 7.11 -5.16 -1.40
N ILE A 187 6.78 -6.45 -1.32
CA ILE A 187 7.41 -7.40 -0.39
C ILE A 187 8.17 -8.46 -1.19
N PRO A 188 9.52 -8.44 -1.19
CA PRO A 188 10.32 -9.47 -1.86
C PRO A 188 9.99 -10.86 -1.32
N LEU A 189 10.07 -11.90 -2.18
CA LEU A 189 9.73 -13.26 -1.79
C LEU A 189 10.52 -13.72 -0.55
N LYS A 190 11.82 -13.41 -0.49
CA LYS A 190 12.71 -13.80 0.62
C LYS A 190 12.34 -13.18 1.98
N VAL A 191 11.54 -12.12 2.00
CA VAL A 191 11.10 -11.45 3.24
C VAL A 191 9.96 -12.22 3.92
N PHE A 192 9.21 -13.04 3.18
CA PHE A 192 8.19 -13.89 3.78
C PHE A 192 8.83 -15.01 4.61
N GLU A 193 8.38 -15.19 5.86
CA GLU A 193 8.97 -16.14 6.81
C GLU A 193 9.02 -17.57 6.25
N ASN A 194 7.98 -17.95 5.50
CA ASN A 194 7.83 -19.29 4.95
C ASN A 194 8.09 -19.36 3.43
N TYR A 195 8.83 -18.43 2.84
CA TYR A 195 9.02 -18.36 1.37
C TYR A 195 9.55 -19.66 0.73
N LYS A 196 10.37 -20.42 1.46
CA LYS A 196 10.93 -21.71 0.99
C LYS A 196 9.85 -22.73 0.60
N VAL A 197 8.63 -22.60 1.11
CA VAL A 197 7.52 -23.50 0.74
C VAL A 197 7.11 -23.38 -0.73
N ILE A 198 7.41 -22.26 -1.38
CA ILE A 198 7.03 -21.97 -2.76
C ILE A 198 8.21 -21.67 -3.68
N LEU A 199 9.41 -21.45 -3.15
CA LEU A 199 10.60 -21.21 -3.97
C LEU A 199 10.82 -22.33 -4.99
N ASN A 200 11.08 -21.93 -6.25
CA ASN A 200 11.25 -22.77 -7.42
C ASN A 200 10.01 -23.63 -7.77
N LYS A 201 8.83 -23.27 -7.26
CA LYS A 201 7.58 -23.99 -7.50
C LYS A 201 6.46 -23.02 -7.94
N PRO A 202 5.52 -23.46 -8.78
CA PRO A 202 4.29 -22.72 -9.00
C PRO A 202 3.39 -22.81 -7.75
N SER A 203 2.52 -21.83 -7.57
CA SER A 203 1.55 -21.80 -6.48
C SER A 203 0.44 -22.82 -6.65
N VAL A 204 0.06 -23.51 -5.58
CA VAL A 204 -1.15 -24.35 -5.46
C VAL A 204 -2.21 -23.72 -4.54
N LYS A 205 -3.46 -24.23 -4.58
CA LYS A 205 -4.64 -23.58 -3.95
C LYS A 205 -4.46 -23.19 -2.48
N LYS A 206 -3.63 -23.93 -1.74
CA LYS A 206 -3.38 -23.76 -0.30
C LYS A 206 -2.10 -22.99 0.05
N ASN A 207 -1.28 -22.58 -0.93
CA ASN A 207 -0.06 -21.84 -0.60
C ASN A 207 -0.40 -20.43 -0.09
N ASN A 208 0.08 -20.17 1.12
CA ASN A 208 0.06 -18.86 1.76
C ASN A 208 1.49 -18.47 2.10
N LEU A 209 1.78 -17.18 1.98
CA LEU A 209 3.00 -16.54 2.44
C LEU A 209 2.69 -15.73 3.68
N ILE A 210 3.65 -15.66 4.61
CA ILE A 210 3.49 -15.00 5.91
C ILE A 210 4.49 -13.85 5.98
N TYR A 211 3.98 -12.62 5.97
CA TYR A 211 4.78 -11.44 6.28
C TYR A 211 4.64 -11.15 7.77
N LYS A 212 5.75 -11.24 8.51
CA LYS A 212 5.81 -11.05 9.95
C LYS A 212 6.27 -9.62 10.25
N ILE A 213 5.46 -8.89 11.01
CA ILE A 213 5.79 -7.56 11.51
C ILE A 213 6.10 -7.67 13.00
N ASN A 214 7.26 -7.16 13.41
CA ASN A 214 7.76 -7.16 14.78
C ASN A 214 8.57 -5.87 15.04
N LYS A 215 9.28 -5.81 16.16
CA LYS A 215 10.14 -4.67 16.50
C LYS A 215 11.22 -4.33 15.46
N ASP A 216 11.66 -5.30 14.66
CA ASP A 216 12.78 -5.13 13.73
C ASP A 216 12.36 -4.40 12.45
N ASN A 217 11.08 -4.49 12.06
CA ASN A 217 10.53 -3.88 10.85
C ASN A 217 9.28 -3.02 11.08
N ILE A 218 8.95 -2.68 12.33
CA ILE A 218 7.77 -1.86 12.66
C ILE A 218 7.83 -0.47 12.01
N SER A 219 9.04 0.05 11.80
CA SER A 219 9.27 1.33 11.11
C SER A 219 8.63 1.38 9.72
N ASN A 220 8.45 0.23 9.05
CA ASN A 220 7.75 0.15 7.76
C ASN A 220 6.32 0.69 7.84
N LEU A 221 5.61 0.43 8.95
CA LEU A 221 4.26 0.96 9.15
C LEU A 221 4.27 2.47 9.35
N LEU A 222 5.27 3.00 10.06
CA LEU A 222 5.45 4.44 10.24
C LEU A 222 5.74 5.11 8.88
N PHE A 223 6.62 4.53 8.07
CA PHE A 223 6.91 5.04 6.72
C PHE A 223 5.71 4.98 5.79
N LEU A 224 4.92 3.91 5.83
CA LEU A 224 3.66 3.84 5.09
C LEU A 224 2.72 4.99 5.49
N MET A 225 2.54 5.25 6.79
CA MET A 225 1.71 6.37 7.26
C MET A 225 2.27 7.74 6.83
N ARG A 226 3.59 7.94 6.90
CA ARG A 226 4.24 9.17 6.40
C ARG A 226 4.00 9.36 4.91
N ILE A 227 4.20 8.31 4.11
CA ILE A 227 4.06 8.36 2.65
C ILE A 227 2.61 8.60 2.24
N PHE A 228 1.63 7.94 2.88
CA PHE A 228 0.22 8.32 2.70
C PHE A 228 -0.01 9.78 3.11
N GLY A 229 0.55 10.21 4.24
CA GLY A 229 0.45 11.59 4.73
C GLY A 229 0.95 12.65 3.75
N MET A 230 1.94 12.33 2.90
CA MET A 230 2.48 13.24 1.87
C MET A 230 2.02 12.91 0.44
N ALA A 231 1.17 11.89 0.25
CA ALA A 231 0.74 11.48 -1.08
C ALA A 231 -0.09 12.58 -1.77
N SER A 232 -1.06 13.14 -1.05
CA SER A 232 -1.82 14.33 -1.44
C SER A 232 -2.47 15.01 -0.24
N LYS A 233 -2.97 16.24 -0.42
CA LYS A 233 -3.74 16.94 0.63
C LYS A 233 -4.93 16.14 1.16
N ARG A 234 -5.58 15.35 0.30
CA ARG A 234 -6.70 14.49 0.69
C ARG A 234 -6.24 13.34 1.59
N HIS A 235 -5.14 12.69 1.22
CA HIS A 235 -4.55 11.62 2.02
C HIS A 235 -4.03 12.15 3.36
N ASN A 236 -3.37 13.31 3.36
CA ASN A 236 -2.87 13.99 4.54
C ASN A 236 -3.97 14.17 5.59
N HIS A 237 -5.10 14.76 5.18
CA HIS A 237 -6.27 14.94 6.03
C HIS A 237 -6.76 13.61 6.63
N ASP A 238 -6.93 12.59 5.78
CA ASP A 238 -7.49 11.31 6.23
C ASP A 238 -6.56 10.58 7.21
N ILE A 239 -5.25 10.60 6.97
CA ILE A 239 -4.25 10.04 7.89
C ILE A 239 -4.23 10.78 9.22
N ILE A 240 -4.32 12.11 9.22
CA ILE A 240 -4.40 12.92 10.45
C ILE A 240 -5.62 12.52 11.28
N GLU A 241 -6.79 12.36 10.65
CA GLU A 241 -8.01 11.97 11.36
C GLU A 241 -7.91 10.55 11.94
N ILE A 242 -7.31 9.61 11.20
CA ILE A 242 -7.07 8.24 11.68
C ILE A 242 -6.13 8.23 12.89
N LEU A 243 -5.01 8.98 12.84
CA LEU A 243 -4.09 9.06 13.97
C LEU A 243 -4.75 9.66 15.21
N LYS A 244 -5.58 10.71 15.06
CA LYS A 244 -6.38 11.28 16.16
C LYS A 244 -7.37 10.27 16.75
N ILE A 245 -8.00 9.44 15.92
CA ILE A 245 -8.87 8.35 16.38
C ILE A 245 -8.07 7.39 17.26
N PHE A 246 -6.88 6.99 16.83
CA PHE A 246 -6.06 6.03 17.56
C PHE A 246 -5.60 6.58 18.90
N THR A 247 -5.21 7.86 18.99
CA THR A 247 -4.87 8.49 20.27
C THR A 247 -6.02 8.45 21.28
N LYS A 248 -7.29 8.51 20.82
CA LYS A 248 -8.49 8.51 21.67
C LYS A 248 -9.00 7.12 22.06
N ASN A 249 -8.66 6.09 21.29
CA ASN A 249 -9.27 4.74 21.40
C ASN A 249 -8.33 3.68 22.00
N ILE A 250 -7.19 4.12 22.54
CA ILE A 250 -6.16 3.23 23.07
C ILE A 250 -5.94 3.61 24.53
N ASN A 251 -6.00 2.60 25.40
CA ASN A 251 -5.54 2.72 26.76
C ASN A 251 -4.01 2.55 26.73
N TRP A 252 -3.32 3.67 26.85
CA TRP A 252 -1.85 3.76 26.81
C TRP A 252 -1.20 3.23 28.09
#